data_AF-A0A737MLY8-F1
#
_entry.id   AF-A0A737MLY8-F1
#
_cell.length_a   1.000
_cell.length_b   1.000
_cell.length_c   1.000
_cell.angle_alpha   90.00
_cell.angle_beta   90.00
_cell.angle_gamma   90.00
#
_symmetry.space_group_name_H-M   'P 1'
#
loop_
_entity.id
_entity.type
_entity.pdbx_description
1 polymer ?
#
loop_
_entity_poly.entity_id
_entity_poly.type
_entity_poly.pdbx_seq_one_letter_code
_entity_poly.pdbx_strand_id
1 'polypeptide(L)'
;MNKVVGMQKMMLGNIPMKEDTGYDDPTSGKIYFADGSFGLYTRMRAKSSVDLPLDTRYETDACYSIEFSELPCDAAGNILLDHYELTFFKRPIEPYLGVNYCQLMLVCTREPTYRVNLRTGVLVKNTHDSQYITNIGVSCINAEY
;
A
#
# COMPACT_ATOMS: atom_id res chain seq x y z
N MET A 1 -28.53 7.59 3.36
CA MET A 1 -27.63 6.45 3.65
C MET A 1 -27.27 5.88 2.30
N ASN A 2 -26.00 6.00 1.90
CA ASN A 2 -25.58 5.61 0.55
C ASN A 2 -25.64 4.09 0.40
N LYS A 3 -26.13 3.62 -0.74
CA LYS A 3 -26.31 2.20 -1.01
C LYS A 3 -24.97 1.60 -1.44
N VAL A 4 -24.53 0.54 -0.75
CA VAL A 4 -23.35 -0.22 -1.16
C VAL A 4 -23.63 -0.88 -2.51
N VAL A 5 -22.79 -0.60 -3.50
CA VAL A 5 -22.90 -1.16 -4.86
C VAL A 5 -21.99 -2.35 -5.07
N GLY A 6 -20.96 -2.51 -4.25
CA GLY A 6 -20.07 -3.67 -4.33
C GLY A 6 -18.87 -3.61 -3.41
N MET A 7 -18.10 -4.70 -3.43
CA MET A 7 -16.78 -4.78 -2.81
C MET A 7 -15.79 -5.27 -3.86
N GLN A 8 -14.65 -4.59 -3.95
CA GLN A 8 -13.56 -4.99 -4.83
C GLN A 8 -12.36 -5.41 -4.00
N LYS A 9 -11.72 -6.52 -4.38
CA LYS A 9 -10.39 -6.89 -3.90
C LYS A 9 -9.37 -6.60 -4.98
N MET A 10 -8.27 -5.96 -4.58
CA MET A 10 -7.19 -5.53 -5.44
C MET A 10 -5.86 -5.92 -4.80
N MET A 11 -4.85 -6.13 -5.64
CA MET A 11 -3.46 -6.19 -5.18
C MET A 11 -2.89 -4.78 -5.29
N LEU A 12 -2.47 -4.20 -4.17
CA LEU A 12 -1.86 -2.86 -4.11
C LEU A 12 -0.44 -2.89 -4.68
N GLY A 13 0.24 -4.04 -4.59
CA GLY A 13 1.52 -4.29 -5.27
C GLY A 13 2.62 -4.74 -4.31
N ASN A 14 3.86 -4.68 -4.81
CA ASN A 14 5.08 -4.91 -4.03
C ASN A 14 5.76 -3.56 -3.73
N ILE A 15 6.57 -3.48 -2.67
CA ILE A 15 7.44 -2.32 -2.42
C ILE A 15 8.89 -2.72 -2.75
N PRO A 16 9.46 -2.22 -3.86
CA PRO A 16 10.80 -2.60 -4.30
C PRO A 16 11.92 -1.95 -3.46
N MET A 17 13.06 -2.64 -3.38
CA MET A 17 14.29 -2.09 -2.76
C MET A 17 15.06 -1.13 -3.66
N LYS A 18 14.99 -1.33 -4.99
CA LYS A 18 15.83 -0.65 -5.98
C LYS A 18 15.23 0.67 -6.44
N GLU A 19 16.00 1.74 -6.31
CA GLU A 19 15.68 3.11 -6.73
C GLU A 19 15.35 3.17 -8.24
N ASP A 20 16.15 2.48 -9.04
CA ASP A 20 16.19 2.42 -10.49
C ASP A 20 15.05 1.62 -11.16
N THR A 21 14.15 0.99 -10.39
CA THR A 21 13.02 0.20 -10.95
C THR A 21 11.65 0.59 -10.40
N GLY A 22 11.57 1.55 -9.48
CA GLY A 22 10.31 1.92 -8.83
C GLY A 22 10.29 3.30 -8.17
N TYR A 23 11.38 4.08 -8.26
CA TYR A 23 11.50 5.39 -7.62
C TYR A 23 11.64 6.53 -8.64
N ASP A 24 11.77 6.21 -9.94
CA ASP A 24 11.44 7.11 -11.06
C ASP A 24 9.92 7.19 -11.33
N ASP A 25 9.12 6.37 -10.64
CA ASP A 25 7.67 6.44 -10.61
C ASP A 25 7.24 6.84 -9.18
N PRO A 26 6.51 7.95 -8.96
CA PRO A 26 6.14 8.42 -7.61
C PRO A 26 5.17 7.48 -6.87
N THR A 27 5.00 6.24 -7.31
CA THR A 27 4.04 5.25 -6.84
C THR A 27 4.58 4.37 -5.72
N SER A 28 5.89 4.25 -5.50
CA SER A 28 6.44 3.55 -4.33
C SER A 28 7.80 4.10 -3.91
N GLY A 29 8.21 3.86 -2.66
CA GLY A 29 9.54 4.26 -2.23
C GLY A 29 9.87 4.01 -0.77
N LYS A 30 11.02 4.53 -0.34
CA LYS A 30 11.58 4.44 1.01
C LYS A 30 11.86 5.83 1.57
N ILE A 31 11.79 5.97 2.87
CA ILE A 31 11.99 7.22 3.59
C ILE A 31 12.91 6.95 4.78
N TYR A 32 13.97 7.74 4.91
CA TYR A 32 14.79 7.75 6.12
C TYR A 32 14.32 8.90 7.01
N PHE A 33 13.78 8.58 8.17
CA PHE A 33 13.36 9.58 9.13
C PHE A 33 14.55 10.01 10.00
N ALA A 34 14.50 11.25 10.50
CA ALA A 34 15.60 11.83 11.28
C ALA A 34 15.81 11.13 12.64
N ASP A 35 14.80 10.43 13.14
CA ASP A 35 14.85 9.67 14.39
C ASP A 35 15.44 8.25 14.22
N GLY A 36 15.85 7.88 13.01
CA GLY A 36 16.40 6.56 12.69
C GLY A 36 15.35 5.52 12.30
N SER A 37 14.06 5.86 12.37
CA SER A 37 13.00 5.02 11.81
C SER A 37 13.05 5.02 10.28
N PHE A 38 12.38 4.04 9.68
CA PHE A 38 12.42 3.80 8.25
C PHE A 38 11.03 3.62 7.68
N GLY A 39 10.68 4.45 6.70
CA GLY A 39 9.40 4.42 6.01
C GLY A 39 9.49 3.66 4.70
N LEU A 40 8.42 2.94 4.37
CA LEU A 40 8.18 2.31 3.08
C LEU A 40 6.81 2.73 2.61
N TYR A 41 6.66 3.21 1.37
CA TYR A 41 5.35 3.57 0.85
C TYR A 41 5.07 2.98 -0.51
N THR A 42 3.79 2.84 -0.79
CA THR A 42 3.27 2.52 -2.12
C THR A 42 1.90 3.15 -2.30
N ARG A 43 1.55 3.47 -3.54
CA ARG A 43 0.34 4.16 -3.96
C ARG A 43 -0.39 3.27 -4.95
N MET A 44 -1.69 3.16 -4.75
CA MET A 44 -2.58 2.59 -5.75
C MET A 44 -3.64 3.58 -6.18
N ARG A 45 -4.13 3.37 -7.39
CA ARG A 45 -5.34 4.04 -7.86
C ARG A 45 -6.57 3.35 -7.27
N ALA A 46 -7.46 4.10 -6.64
CA ALA A 46 -8.79 3.64 -6.27
C ALA A 46 -9.61 3.36 -7.53
N LYS A 47 -10.37 2.27 -7.49
CA LYS A 47 -11.18 1.81 -8.62
C LYS A 47 -12.67 1.76 -8.25
N SER A 48 -13.51 2.01 -9.24
CA SER A 48 -14.96 1.89 -9.18
C SER A 48 -15.39 0.42 -9.15
N SER A 49 -16.68 0.19 -8.93
CA SER A 49 -17.27 -1.16 -8.85
C SER A 49 -17.11 -1.99 -10.14
N VAL A 50 -16.77 -1.32 -11.25
CA VAL A 50 -16.58 -1.90 -12.59
C VAL A 50 -15.12 -1.87 -13.06
N ASP A 51 -14.15 -1.78 -12.14
CA ASP A 51 -12.70 -1.78 -12.41
C ASP A 51 -12.18 -0.59 -13.24
N LEU A 52 -12.96 0.48 -13.36
CA LEU A 52 -12.53 1.77 -13.92
C LEU A 52 -11.95 2.66 -12.81
N PRO A 53 -11.22 3.75 -13.12
CA PRO A 53 -10.91 4.76 -12.11
C PRO A 53 -12.17 5.18 -11.36
N LEU A 54 -12.07 5.29 -10.02
CA LEU A 54 -13.18 5.83 -9.24
C LEU A 54 -13.53 7.23 -9.76
N ASP A 55 -14.81 7.46 -10.01
CA ASP A 55 -15.31 8.77 -10.42
C ASP A 55 -16.33 9.21 -9.38
N THR A 56 -15.89 10.16 -8.53
CA THR A 56 -16.67 10.65 -7.38
C THR A 56 -17.98 11.34 -7.75
N ARG A 57 -18.26 11.54 -9.05
CA ARG A 57 -19.57 12.01 -9.53
C ARG A 57 -20.63 10.90 -9.56
N TYR A 58 -20.21 9.63 -9.57
CA TYR A 58 -21.10 8.47 -9.73
C TYR A 58 -20.98 7.49 -8.56
N GLU A 59 -19.77 7.29 -8.03
CA GLU A 59 -19.50 6.36 -6.93
C GLU A 59 -18.55 6.98 -5.91
N THR A 60 -18.73 6.66 -4.64
CA THR A 60 -17.77 7.00 -3.57
C THR A 60 -17.18 5.72 -2.98
N ASP A 61 -15.92 5.80 -2.56
CA ASP A 61 -15.36 4.84 -1.62
C ASP A 61 -16.06 5.01 -0.26
N ALA A 62 -16.42 3.88 0.35
CA ALA A 62 -17.03 3.84 1.67
C ALA A 62 -16.02 3.38 2.73
N CYS A 63 -15.23 2.35 2.42
CA CYS A 63 -14.25 1.75 3.33
C CYS A 63 -13.08 1.13 2.57
N TYR A 64 -11.90 1.11 3.21
CA TYR A 64 -10.74 0.32 2.78
C TYR A 64 -10.32 -0.66 3.88
N SER A 65 -9.82 -1.82 3.47
CA SER A 65 -9.18 -2.81 4.34
C SER A 65 -7.89 -3.28 3.69
N ILE A 66 -6.85 -3.50 4.49
CA ILE A 66 -5.53 -3.92 4.03
C ILE A 66 -5.21 -5.28 4.63
N GLU A 67 -4.67 -6.14 3.78
CA GLU A 67 -4.20 -7.47 4.15
C GLU A 67 -2.72 -7.59 3.79
N PHE A 68 -1.92 -7.99 4.78
CA PHE A 68 -0.51 -8.27 4.61
C PHE A 68 -0.31 -9.78 4.57
N SER A 69 0.34 -10.30 3.52
CA SER A 69 0.83 -11.68 3.50
C SER A 69 2.23 -11.80 4.11
N GLU A 70 2.97 -10.70 4.17
CA GLU A 70 4.33 -10.61 4.67
C GLU A 70 4.49 -9.36 5.53
N LEU A 71 5.44 -9.37 6.48
CA LEU A 71 5.81 -8.18 7.25
C LEU A 71 7.33 -7.95 7.24
N PRO A 72 7.78 -6.68 7.29
CA PRO A 72 9.20 -6.35 7.37
C PRO A 72 9.80 -6.79 8.72
N CYS A 73 10.95 -7.44 8.67
CA CYS A 73 11.64 -7.97 9.85
C CYS A 73 13.17 -7.88 9.75
N ASP A 74 13.86 -8.20 10.85
CA ASP A 74 15.31 -8.41 10.84
C ASP A 74 15.69 -9.87 10.52
N ALA A 75 17.00 -10.15 10.47
CA ALA A 75 17.54 -11.47 10.17
C ALA A 75 17.18 -12.55 11.21
N ALA A 76 16.78 -12.15 12.42
CA ALA A 76 16.30 -13.06 13.45
C ALA A 76 14.78 -13.26 13.39
N GLY A 77 14.08 -12.57 12.48
CA GLY A 77 12.63 -12.64 12.32
C GLY A 77 11.85 -11.72 13.25
N ASN A 78 12.50 -10.79 13.95
CA ASN A 78 11.78 -9.81 14.76
C ASN A 78 11.06 -8.83 13.85
N ILE A 79 9.75 -8.68 14.02
CA ILE A 79 8.94 -7.72 13.26
C ILE A 79 9.43 -6.31 13.57
N LEU A 80 9.71 -5.55 12.52
CA LEU A 80 10.20 -4.17 12.64
C LEU A 80 9.11 -3.15 12.35
N LEU A 81 7.95 -3.56 11.81
CA LEU A 81 6.79 -2.71 11.60
C LEU A 81 6.29 -2.19 12.96
N ASP A 82 6.31 -0.87 13.12
CA ASP A 82 5.74 -0.19 14.28
C ASP A 82 4.25 0.10 14.03
N HIS A 83 3.96 0.77 12.92
CA HIS A 83 2.59 1.05 12.48
C HIS A 83 2.51 1.25 10.97
N TYR A 84 1.29 1.37 10.46
CA TYR A 84 1.02 1.76 9.08
C TYR A 84 0.00 2.88 9.01
N GLU A 85 0.07 3.68 7.96
CA GLU A 85 -0.82 4.80 7.71
C GLU A 85 -1.46 4.69 6.33
N LEU A 86 -2.72 5.11 6.25
CA LEU A 86 -3.43 5.26 4.99
C LEU A 86 -3.75 6.72 4.73
N THR A 87 -3.22 7.23 3.62
CA THR A 87 -3.47 8.60 3.18
C THR A 87 -4.18 8.59 1.84
N PHE A 88 -5.30 9.31 1.79
CA PHE A 88 -6.14 9.47 0.62
C PHE A 88 -5.93 10.86 0.02
N PHE A 89 -5.63 10.98 -1.27
CA PHE A 89 -5.40 12.28 -1.90
C PHE A 89 -5.99 12.41 -3.30
N LYS A 90 -6.36 13.66 -3.65
CA LYS A 90 -6.87 14.08 -4.97
C LYS A 90 -5.74 14.64 -5.81
N ARG A 91 -5.69 14.31 -7.10
CA ARG A 91 -4.82 15.05 -8.03
C ARG A 91 -5.51 16.38 -8.40
N PRO A 92 -4.86 17.54 -8.28
CA PRO A 92 -5.48 18.85 -8.53
C PRO A 92 -5.82 19.11 -10.00
N ILE A 93 -5.20 18.37 -10.92
CA ILE A 93 -5.32 18.55 -12.38
C ILE A 93 -6.61 17.96 -12.97
N GLU A 94 -7.31 17.10 -12.22
CA GLU A 94 -8.56 16.44 -12.65
C GLU A 94 -9.58 16.44 -11.49
N PRO A 95 -10.09 17.62 -11.07
CA PRO A 95 -10.90 17.76 -9.86
C PRO A 95 -12.24 17.00 -9.93
N TYR A 96 -12.75 16.74 -11.14
CA TYR A 96 -13.96 15.95 -11.39
C TYR A 96 -13.75 14.44 -11.22
N LEU A 97 -12.51 13.97 -11.16
CA LEU A 97 -12.19 12.57 -10.91
C LEU A 97 -12.01 12.25 -9.42
N GLY A 98 -11.96 13.22 -8.49
CA GLY A 98 -12.01 12.94 -7.04
C GLY A 98 -10.73 12.40 -6.38
N VAL A 99 -10.86 11.83 -5.17
CA VAL A 99 -9.76 11.12 -4.45
C VAL A 99 -9.58 9.79 -5.14
N ASN A 100 -8.52 9.68 -5.93
CA ASN A 100 -8.28 8.47 -6.72
C ASN A 100 -7.09 7.69 -6.28
N TYR A 101 -6.42 8.10 -5.21
CA TYR A 101 -5.21 7.43 -4.78
C TYR A 101 -5.26 7.17 -3.29
N CYS A 102 -4.89 5.94 -2.96
CA CYS A 102 -4.60 5.50 -1.62
C CYS A 102 -3.08 5.29 -1.53
N GLN A 103 -2.42 6.00 -0.62
CA GLN A 103 -1.04 5.74 -0.23
C GLN A 103 -1.05 4.95 1.07
N LEU A 104 -0.40 3.79 1.04
CA LEU A 104 -0.02 3.04 2.22
C LEU A 104 1.42 3.43 2.60
N MET A 105 1.61 3.87 3.83
CA MET A 105 2.94 4.03 4.46
C MET A 105 3.10 2.94 5.52
N LEU A 106 4.22 2.24 5.52
CA LEU A 106 4.66 1.34 6.58
C LEU A 106 5.84 2.01 7.29
N VAL A 107 5.72 2.22 8.60
CA VAL A 107 6.77 2.81 9.42
C VAL A 107 7.42 1.70 10.24
N CYS A 108 8.71 1.49 9.99
CA CYS A 108 9.52 0.50 10.67
C CYS A 108 10.47 1.19 11.65
N THR A 109 10.79 0.52 12.76
CA THR A 109 11.75 1.02 13.76
C THR A 109 13.16 1.22 13.22
N ARG A 110 13.51 0.55 12.10
CA ARG A 110 14.74 0.68 11.32
C ARG A 110 14.58 -0.01 9.95
N GLU A 111 15.54 0.15 9.05
CA GLU A 111 15.50 -0.48 7.71
C GLU A 111 15.45 -2.02 7.80
N PRO A 112 14.41 -2.67 7.25
CA PRO A 112 14.28 -4.12 7.27
C PRO A 112 15.17 -4.78 6.23
N THR A 113 15.87 -5.83 6.65
CA THR A 113 16.74 -6.63 5.78
C THR A 113 16.07 -7.91 5.29
N TYR A 114 14.98 -8.30 5.95
CA TYR A 114 14.18 -9.47 5.66
C TYR A 114 12.70 -9.09 5.67
N ARG A 115 11.90 -10.03 5.21
CA ARG A 115 10.47 -10.09 5.42
C ARG A 115 10.06 -11.50 5.82
N VAL A 116 9.04 -11.60 6.65
CA VAL A 116 8.50 -12.88 7.10
C VAL A 116 7.16 -13.12 6.44
N ASN A 117 6.98 -14.31 5.87
CA ASN A 117 5.68 -14.76 5.42
C ASN A 117 4.80 -15.11 6.62
N LEU A 118 3.66 -14.44 6.78
CA LEU A 118 2.80 -14.60 7.96
C LEU A 118 2.11 -15.96 8.04
N ARG A 119 1.98 -16.67 6.92
CA ARG A 119 1.35 -17.99 6.86
C ARG A 119 2.33 -19.12 7.13
N THR A 120 3.56 -19.02 6.61
CA THR A 120 4.56 -20.10 6.67
C THR A 120 5.67 -19.86 7.68
N GLY A 121 5.84 -18.62 8.16
CA GLY A 121 6.96 -18.21 9.01
C GLY A 121 8.31 -18.13 8.28
N VAL A 122 8.34 -18.37 6.96
CA VAL A 122 9.57 -18.34 6.17
C VAL A 122 10.11 -16.91 6.11
N LEU A 123 11.39 -16.77 6.43
CA LEU A 123 12.14 -15.52 6.27
C LEU A 123 12.74 -15.45 4.86
N VAL A 124 12.48 -14.37 4.16
CA VAL A 124 13.09 -14.07 2.86
C VAL A 124 13.94 -12.82 3.00
N LYS A 125 15.22 -12.92 2.60
CA LYS A 125 16.11 -11.75 2.57
C LYS A 125 15.64 -10.81 1.47
N ASN A 126 15.45 -9.54 1.77
CA ASN A 126 14.88 -8.57 0.82
C ASN A 126 15.73 -8.44 -0.46
N THR A 127 17.04 -8.63 -0.34
CA THR A 127 17.97 -8.59 -1.48
C THR A 127 17.85 -9.80 -2.43
N HIS A 128 17.12 -10.84 -2.06
CA HIS A 128 16.95 -12.05 -2.89
C HIS A 128 16.17 -11.74 -4.17
N ASP A 129 15.12 -10.93 -4.05
CA ASP A 129 14.23 -10.51 -5.14
C ASP A 129 14.09 -8.98 -5.23
N SER A 130 14.89 -8.25 -4.44
CA SER A 130 14.86 -6.78 -4.36
C SER A 130 13.50 -6.23 -3.94
N GLN A 131 12.84 -6.87 -2.97
CA GLN A 131 11.53 -6.46 -2.43
C GLN A 131 11.58 -6.33 -0.91
N TYR A 132 11.03 -5.22 -0.39
CA TYR A 132 10.79 -5.05 1.04
C TYR A 132 9.55 -5.78 1.53
N ILE A 133 8.52 -5.82 0.70
CA ILE A 133 7.27 -6.53 0.98
C ILE A 133 6.63 -6.88 -0.36
N THR A 134 6.00 -8.05 -0.43
CA THR A 134 5.25 -8.47 -1.60
C THR A 134 3.79 -8.71 -1.26
N ASN A 135 2.95 -8.70 -2.29
CA ASN A 135 1.56 -9.17 -2.24
C ASN A 135 0.68 -8.43 -1.20
N ILE A 136 0.77 -7.09 -1.15
CA ILE A 136 -0.16 -6.31 -0.33
C ILE A 136 -1.55 -6.36 -0.95
N GLY A 137 -2.52 -6.91 -0.21
CA GLY A 137 -3.92 -6.95 -0.61
C GLY A 137 -4.69 -5.74 -0.08
N VAL A 138 -5.57 -5.18 -0.90
CA VAL A 138 -6.51 -4.12 -0.48
C VAL A 138 -7.91 -4.45 -0.94
N SER A 139 -8.86 -4.32 -0.02
CA SER A 139 -10.28 -4.40 -0.32
C SER A 139 -10.89 -3.02 -0.18
N CYS A 140 -11.72 -2.60 -1.14
CA CYS A 140 -12.54 -1.40 -1.03
C CYS A 140 -14.02 -1.75 -1.13
N ILE A 141 -14.84 -1.04 -0.36
CA ILE A 141 -16.30 -1.08 -0.46
C ILE A 141 -16.72 0.20 -1.19
N ASN A 142 -17.49 0.05 -2.26
CA ASN A 142 -17.96 1.16 -3.07
C ASN A 142 -19.46 1.39 -2.82
N ALA A 143 -19.88 2.64 -2.80
CA ALA A 143 -21.26 3.05 -2.62
C ALA A 143 -21.69 4.05 -3.71
N GLU A 144 -23.00 4.07 -4.00
CA GLU A 144 -23.64 5.14 -4.78
C GLU A 144 -23.38 6.50 -4.10
N TYR A 145 -23.14 7.55 -4.89
CA TYR A 145 -23.01 8.92 -4.36
C TYR A 145 -24.37 9.46 -3.88
#